data_AF-A0A3S1J599-F1
#
_entry.id   AF-A0A3S1J599-F1
#
_cell.length_a   1.000
_cell.length_b   1.000
_cell.length_c   1.000
_cell.angle_alpha   90.00
_cell.angle_beta   90.00
_cell.angle_gamma   90.00
#
_symmetry.space_group_name_H-M   'P 1'
#
loop_
_entity.id
_entity.type
_entity.pdbx_description
1 polymer ?
#
loop_
_entity_poly.entity_id
_entity_poly.type
_entity_poly.pdbx_seq_one_letter_code
_entity_poly.pdbx_strand_id
1 'polypeptide(L)'
;RHAVEVRNDSFVVPEFAALARKYKVAIVYADHAKYPGIADITGDFIYARLQTGSDDNPDCYTPKGLDEWAARAKTWSEGKAPVDLPRVDPSTDAAVKPRDVFVYFITEGKVRAPFGAMALMKRVTG
;
A
#
# COMPACT_ATOMS: atom_id res chain seq x y z
N ARG A 1 13.69 6.52 -8.93
CA ARG A 1 12.88 5.78 -7.93
C ARG A 1 12.24 4.61 -8.67
N HIS A 2 12.35 3.39 -8.17
CA HIS A 2 11.78 2.20 -8.81
C HIS A 2 10.80 1.52 -7.87
N ALA A 3 9.67 1.09 -8.41
CA ALA A 3 8.68 0.29 -7.72
C ALA A 3 8.36 -0.94 -8.57
N VAL A 4 8.11 -2.08 -7.92
CA VAL A 4 7.75 -3.33 -8.59
C VAL A 4 6.48 -3.91 -7.98
N GLU A 5 5.52 -4.28 -8.83
CA GLU A 5 4.34 -5.03 -8.43
C GLU A 5 4.47 -6.46 -8.94
N VAL A 6 4.39 -7.42 -8.03
CA VAL A 6 4.36 -8.85 -8.36
C VAL A 6 2.93 -9.36 -8.26
N ARG A 7 2.57 -10.29 -9.14
CA ARG A 7 1.20 -10.84 -9.27
C ARG A 7 1.17 -12.36 -9.19
N ASN A 8 2.14 -12.95 -8.51
CA ASN A 8 2.26 -14.40 -8.36
C ASN A 8 2.74 -14.75 -6.95
N ASP A 9 2.14 -15.77 -6.36
CA ASP A 9 2.43 -16.24 -5.00
C ASP A 9 3.86 -16.76 -4.84
N SER A 10 4.55 -17.09 -5.93
CA SER A 10 5.97 -17.47 -5.90
C SER A 10 6.88 -16.37 -5.34
N PHE A 11 6.41 -15.12 -5.29
CA PHE A 11 7.14 -13.98 -4.70
C PHE A 11 6.82 -13.78 -3.21
N VAL A 12 5.92 -14.56 -2.62
CA VAL A 12 5.54 -14.51 -1.19
C VAL A 12 6.58 -15.26 -0.37
N VAL A 13 7.84 -14.82 -0.48
CA VAL A 13 9.02 -15.42 0.15
C VAL A 13 9.97 -14.31 0.64
N PRO A 14 10.65 -14.51 1.78
CA PRO A 14 11.51 -13.46 2.36
C PRO A 14 12.68 -13.04 1.45
N GLU A 15 13.16 -13.94 0.58
CA GLU A 15 14.23 -13.69 -0.37
C GLU A 15 13.88 -12.58 -1.37
N PHE A 16 12.60 -12.47 -1.75
CA PHE A 16 12.13 -11.41 -2.63
C PHE A 16 12.22 -10.03 -1.94
N ALA A 17 11.76 -9.93 -0.69
CA ALA A 17 11.87 -8.70 0.08
C ALA A 17 13.33 -8.32 0.35
N ALA A 18 14.19 -9.30 0.62
CA ALA A 18 15.63 -9.10 0.77
C ALA A 18 16.28 -8.55 -0.52
N LEU A 19 15.92 -9.11 -1.68
CA LEU A 19 16.40 -8.64 -2.98
C LEU A 19 15.94 -7.21 -3.26
N ALA A 20 14.66 -6.91 -3.04
CA ALA A 20 14.11 -5.57 -3.23
C ALA A 20 14.81 -4.53 -2.33
N ARG A 21 15.08 -4.87 -1.06
CA ARG A 21 15.89 -4.04 -0.14
C ARG A 21 17.29 -3.78 -0.68
N LYS A 22 17.99 -4.84 -1.11
CA LYS A 22 19.36 -4.75 -1.64
C LYS A 22 19.47 -3.74 -2.80
N TYR A 23 18.47 -3.71 -3.67
CA TYR A 23 18.43 -2.82 -4.84
C TYR A 23 17.63 -1.53 -4.61
N LYS A 24 17.16 -1.27 -3.38
CA LYS A 24 16.36 -0.09 -3.02
C LYS A 24 15.11 0.09 -3.90
N VAL A 25 14.50 -1.03 -4.27
CA VAL A 25 13.24 -1.06 -5.03
C VAL A 25 12.08 -1.15 -4.06
N ALA A 26 11.10 -0.26 -4.18
CA ALA A 26 9.88 -0.34 -3.39
C ALA A 26 8.99 -1.48 -3.91
N ILE A 27 8.56 -2.38 -3.04
CA ILE A 27 7.49 -3.30 -3.38
C ILE A 27 6.18 -2.51 -3.38
N VAL A 28 5.41 -2.65 -4.45
CA VAL A 28 4.08 -2.05 -4.55
C VAL A 28 3.14 -2.86 -3.68
N TYR A 29 2.57 -2.23 -2.65
CA TYR A 29 1.46 -2.83 -1.93
C TYR A 29 0.22 -2.77 -2.81
N ALA A 30 -0.30 -3.92 -3.23
CA ALA A 30 -1.54 -4.02 -3.99
C ALA A 30 -2.66 -4.52 -3.07
N ASP A 31 -3.65 -3.68 -2.81
CA ASP A 31 -4.93 -4.13 -2.29
C ASP A 31 -5.72 -4.71 -3.44
N HIS A 32 -5.66 -6.03 -3.63
CA HIS A 32 -6.20 -6.71 -4.79
C HIS A 32 -6.91 -7.99 -4.37
N ALA A 33 -8.07 -8.28 -4.97
CA ALA A 33 -8.88 -9.45 -4.59
C ALA A 33 -8.19 -10.80 -4.86
N LYS A 34 -7.32 -10.87 -5.89
CA LYS A 34 -6.67 -12.10 -6.36
C LYS A 34 -5.18 -12.25 -6.04
N TYR A 35 -4.45 -11.15 -5.91
CA TYR A 35 -2.98 -11.17 -5.88
C TYR A 35 -2.48 -10.85 -4.47
N PRO A 36 -1.32 -11.37 -4.05
CA PRO A 36 -0.85 -11.22 -2.69
C PRO A 36 -0.51 -9.76 -2.37
N GLY A 37 -0.92 -9.30 -1.20
CA GLY A 37 -0.40 -8.08 -0.59
C GLY A 37 0.98 -8.36 0.02
N ILE A 38 1.93 -7.46 -0.23
CA ILE A 38 3.28 -7.52 0.36
C ILE A 38 3.61 -6.14 0.90
N ALA A 39 3.57 -5.99 2.22
CA ALA A 39 3.73 -4.72 2.93
C ALA A 39 5.15 -4.48 3.46
N ASP A 40 6.12 -5.32 3.09
CA ASP A 40 7.52 -5.15 3.42
C ASP A 40 8.05 -3.80 2.92
N ILE A 41 8.62 -3.02 3.83
CA ILE A 41 9.21 -1.72 3.49
C ILE A 41 10.60 -1.95 2.93
N THR A 42 10.73 -1.93 1.61
CA THR A 42 11.98 -2.26 0.92
C THR A 42 12.67 -1.07 0.26
N GLY A 43 11.94 0.03 0.06
CA GLY A 43 12.45 1.26 -0.56
C GLY A 43 12.49 2.46 0.40
N ASP A 44 12.95 3.59 -0.14
CA ASP A 44 12.94 4.89 0.55
C ASP A 44 11.57 5.60 0.49
N PHE A 45 10.59 5.00 -0.18
CA PHE A 45 9.21 5.50 -0.31
C PHE A 45 8.24 4.31 -0.33
N ILE A 46 6.95 4.60 -0.11
CA ILE A 46 5.86 3.63 -0.16
C ILE A 46 5.01 3.89 -1.40
N TYR A 47 4.61 2.81 -2.08
CA TYR A 47 3.75 2.86 -3.24
C TYR A 47 2.60 1.86 -3.04
N ALA A 48 1.39 2.35 -2.80
CA ALA A 48 0.20 1.55 -2.60
C ALA A 48 -0.79 1.75 -3.75
N ARG A 49 -1.37 0.65 -4.22
CA ARG A 49 -2.42 0.61 -5.23
C ARG A 49 -3.66 -0.03 -4.63
N LEU A 50 -4.69 0.77 -4.43
CA LEU A 50 -5.99 0.37 -3.91
C LEU A 50 -6.88 -0.10 -5.07
N GLN A 51 -7.13 -1.41 -5.16
CA GLN A 51 -7.78 -2.02 -6.33
C GLN A 51 -9.07 -2.78 -6.03
N THR A 52 -9.57 -2.74 -4.78
CA THR A 52 -10.80 -3.41 -4.35
C THR A 52 -11.98 -2.45 -4.12
N GLY A 53 -11.95 -1.29 -4.78
CA GLY A 53 -13.03 -0.31 -4.70
C GLY A 53 -14.33 -0.80 -5.38
N SER A 54 -15.46 -0.16 -5.11
CA SER A 54 -16.74 -0.46 -5.74
C SER A 54 -17.46 0.82 -6.20
N ASP A 55 -18.19 0.72 -7.30
CA ASP A 55 -19.05 1.80 -7.79
C ASP A 55 -20.29 2.04 -6.89
N ASP A 56 -20.65 1.04 -6.06
CA ASP A 56 -21.73 1.15 -5.06
C ASP A 56 -21.33 2.08 -3.90
N ASN A 57 -20.03 2.31 -3.71
CA ASN A 57 -19.52 3.26 -2.73
C ASN A 57 -19.30 4.62 -3.42
N PRO A 58 -19.95 5.71 -2.97
CA PRO A 58 -19.77 7.04 -3.56
C PRO A 58 -18.32 7.51 -3.62
N ASP A 59 -17.51 7.08 -2.64
CA ASP A 59 -16.08 7.40 -2.53
C ASP A 59 -15.19 6.18 -2.86
N CYS A 60 -15.63 5.25 -3.70
CA CYS A 60 -14.90 4.04 -4.12
C CYS A 60 -14.72 2.99 -3.00
N TYR A 61 -14.48 3.41 -1.76
CA TYR A 61 -14.42 2.59 -0.56
C TYR A 61 -15.47 3.05 0.46
N THR A 62 -15.76 2.19 1.42
CA THR A 62 -16.60 2.57 2.57
C THR A 62 -15.89 3.64 3.42
N PRO A 63 -16.63 4.47 4.19
CA PRO A 63 -16.01 5.45 5.09
C PRO A 63 -15.00 4.82 6.04
N LYS A 64 -15.33 3.66 6.64
CA LYS A 64 -14.43 2.90 7.51
C LYS A 64 -13.18 2.43 6.78
N GLY A 65 -13.31 1.92 5.56
CA GLY A 65 -12.17 1.48 4.76
C GLY A 65 -11.23 2.63 4.42
N LEU A 66 -11.76 3.83 4.15
CA LEU A 66 -10.94 5.03 3.93
C LEU A 66 -10.22 5.49 5.21
N ASP A 67 -10.85 5.34 6.39
CA ASP A 67 -10.20 5.64 7.68
C ASP A 67 -9.05 4.67 7.98
N GLU A 68 -9.26 3.37 7.70
CA GLU A 68 -8.22 2.34 7.80
C GLU A 68 -7.04 2.65 6.85
N TRP A 69 -7.32 3.03 5.60
CA TRP A 69 -6.29 3.44 4.65
C TRP A 69 -5.56 4.71 5.05
N ALA A 70 -6.25 5.68 5.64
CA ALA A 70 -5.61 6.89 6.18
C ALA A 70 -4.66 6.56 7.34
N ALA A 71 -5.07 5.68 8.26
CA ALA A 71 -4.22 5.22 9.36
C ALA A 71 -2.98 4.46 8.86
N ARG A 72 -3.14 3.59 7.85
CA ARG A 72 -2.02 2.88 7.20
C ARG A 72 -1.06 3.86 6.52
N ALA A 73 -1.58 4.83 5.77
CA ALA A 73 -0.77 5.87 5.11
C ALA A 73 0.03 6.70 6.11
N LYS A 74 -0.57 7.07 7.25
CA LYS A 74 0.13 7.77 8.34
C LYS A 74 1.21 6.90 8.98
N THR A 75 0.91 5.63 9.25
CA THR A 75 1.90 4.68 9.81
C THR A 75 3.12 4.56 8.89
N TRP A 76 2.87 4.43 7.60
CA TRP A 76 3.91 4.41 6.57
C TRP A 76 4.70 5.71 6.48
N SER A 77 4.06 6.87 6.59
CA SER A 77 4.74 8.17 6.51
C SER A 77 5.67 8.43 7.70
N GLU A 78 5.34 7.88 8.87
CA GLU A 78 6.21 7.82 10.05
C GLU A 78 7.35 6.79 9.91
N GLY A 79 7.34 6.00 8.84
CA GLY A 79 8.35 4.99 8.55
C GLY A 79 8.14 3.64 9.22
N LYS A 80 6.95 3.39 9.77
CA LYS A 80 6.55 2.14 10.40
C LYS A 80 5.73 1.28 9.43
N ALA A 81 5.62 -0.01 9.72
CA ALA A 81 4.76 -0.93 8.97
C ALA A 81 3.40 -1.09 9.67
N PRO A 82 2.26 -0.97 8.96
CA PRO A 82 0.95 -1.34 9.50
C PRO A 82 0.92 -2.80 9.94
N VAL A 83 0.34 -3.06 11.12
CA VAL A 83 0.33 -4.39 11.75
C VAL A 83 -0.67 -5.36 11.13
N ASP A 84 -1.65 -4.83 10.41
CA ASP A 84 -2.75 -5.57 9.81
C ASP A 84 -2.48 -5.97 8.35
N LEU A 85 -1.36 -5.52 7.78
CA LEU A 85 -0.99 -5.83 6.40
C LEU A 85 0.05 -6.97 6.33
N PRO A 86 -0.09 -7.90 5.38
CA PRO A 86 0.80 -9.06 5.26
C PRO A 86 2.23 -8.65 4.89
N ARG A 87 3.21 -9.24 5.57
CA ARG A 87 4.65 -9.17 5.25
C ARG A 87 5.17 -10.55 4.91
N VAL A 88 6.02 -10.63 3.88
CA VAL A 88 6.71 -11.86 3.48
C VAL A 88 7.97 -12.11 4.29
N ASP A 89 8.55 -11.04 4.87
CA ASP A 89 9.65 -11.12 5.83
C ASP A 89 9.29 -10.37 7.13
N PRO A 90 8.48 -10.98 8.02
CA PRO A 90 8.12 -10.39 9.31
C PRO A 90 9.31 -10.28 10.28
N SER A 91 10.44 -10.93 10.00
CA SER A 91 11.63 -10.93 10.86
C SER A 91 12.57 -9.75 10.65
N THR A 92 12.45 -9.06 9.51
CA THR A 92 13.31 -7.92 9.17
C THR A 92 12.52 -6.61 9.18
N ASP A 93 12.81 -5.74 10.14
CA ASP A 93 12.24 -4.40 10.18
C ASP A 93 13.10 -3.39 9.40
N ALA A 94 12.41 -2.49 8.71
CA ALA A 94 13.07 -1.34 8.08
C ALA A 94 13.39 -0.27 9.14
N ALA A 95 14.43 0.52 8.89
CA ALA A 95 14.73 1.67 9.74
C ALA A 95 13.51 2.62 9.84
N VAL A 96 13.20 3.06 11.06
CA VAL A 96 12.12 4.01 11.32
C VAL A 96 12.59 5.41 10.93
N LYS A 97 12.20 5.85 9.75
CA LYS A 97 12.47 7.19 9.21
C LYS A 97 11.29 7.65 8.35
N PRO A 98 10.98 8.95 8.29
CA PRO A 98 9.90 9.46 7.45
C PRO A 98 10.06 9.03 5.99
N ARG A 99 8.92 8.73 5.33
CA ARG A 99 8.88 8.30 3.92
C ARG A 99 7.78 9.01 3.16
N ASP A 100 8.05 9.28 1.89
CA ASP A 100 7.00 9.66 0.95
C ASP A 100 6.05 8.48 0.76
N VAL A 101 4.74 8.72 0.85
CA VAL A 101 3.69 7.70 0.68
C VAL A 101 2.82 8.08 -0.51
N PHE A 102 2.82 7.24 -1.54
CA PHE A 102 1.98 7.40 -2.71
C PHE A 102 0.86 6.35 -2.69
N VAL A 103 -0.39 6.80 -2.67
CA VAL A 103 -1.57 5.93 -2.68
C VAL A 103 -2.40 6.23 -3.92
N TYR A 104 -2.66 5.20 -4.72
CA TYR A 104 -3.43 5.30 -5.97
C TYR A 104 -4.69 4.44 -5.90
N PHE A 105 -5.84 4.99 -6.31
CA PHE A 105 -7.09 4.26 -6.49
C PHE A 105 -7.18 3.79 -7.94
N ILE A 106 -7.24 2.48 -8.20
CA ILE A 106 -7.12 1.90 -9.55
C ILE A 106 -8.10 0.73 -9.73
N THR A 107 -8.55 0.50 -10.96
CA THR A 107 -9.33 -0.69 -11.39
C THR A 107 -10.81 -0.70 -10.99
N GLU A 108 -11.16 -1.18 -9.80
CA GLU A 108 -12.56 -1.41 -9.41
C GLU A 108 -13.14 -0.13 -8.79
N GLY A 109 -14.37 0.23 -9.18
CA GLY A 109 -14.91 1.55 -8.87
C GLY A 109 -14.28 2.67 -9.72
N LYS A 110 -13.86 2.40 -10.97
CA LYS A 110 -13.07 3.30 -11.82
C LYS A 110 -13.66 4.71 -11.93
N VAL A 111 -14.99 4.83 -11.97
CA VAL A 111 -15.69 6.12 -12.02
C VAL A 111 -15.62 6.84 -10.67
N ARG A 112 -15.56 6.07 -9.57
CA ARG A 112 -15.47 6.56 -8.20
C ARG A 112 -14.04 6.79 -7.69
N ALA A 113 -13.02 6.27 -8.37
CA ALA A 113 -11.62 6.38 -7.95
C ALA A 113 -11.14 7.83 -7.66
N PRO A 114 -11.50 8.87 -8.45
CA PRO A 114 -11.17 10.25 -8.10
C PRO A 114 -11.82 10.72 -6.79
N PHE A 115 -13.06 10.30 -6.52
CA PHE A 115 -13.76 10.62 -5.28
C PHE A 115 -13.11 9.94 -4.08
N GLY A 116 -12.72 8.67 -4.21
CA GLY A 116 -11.94 7.97 -3.19
C GLY A 116 -10.60 8.65 -2.89
N ALA A 117 -9.87 9.09 -3.93
CA ALA A 117 -8.63 9.83 -3.75
C ALA A 117 -8.85 11.16 -3.00
N MET A 118 -9.87 11.94 -3.37
CA MET A 118 -10.22 13.18 -2.66
C MET A 118 -10.66 12.91 -1.22
N ALA A 119 -11.43 11.85 -0.99
CA ALA A 119 -11.92 11.47 0.33
C ALA A 119 -10.78 10.99 1.25
N LEU A 120 -9.80 10.25 0.73
CA LEU A 120 -8.58 9.90 1.45
C LEU A 120 -7.73 11.13 1.73
N MET A 121 -7.55 12.01 0.75
CA MET A 121 -6.77 13.25 0.90
C MET A 121 -7.28 14.09 2.08
N LYS A 122 -8.60 14.31 2.17
CA LYS A 122 -9.22 15.03 3.29
C LYS A 122 -8.91 14.42 4.67
N ARG A 123 -8.77 13.10 4.76
CA ARG A 123 -8.48 12.37 6.01
C ARG A 123 -7.03 12.45 6.44
N VAL A 124 -6.11 12.60 5.49
CA VAL A 124 -4.66 12.64 5.77
C VAL A 124 -4.10 14.06 5.89
N THR A 125 -4.84 15.07 5.40
CA THR A 125 -4.46 16.49 5.52
C THR A 125 -5.11 17.21 6.71
N GLY A 126 -6.10 16.58 7.35
CA GLY A 126 -6.74 17.08 8.57
C GLY A 126 -6.00 16.62 9.81
#